data_AF-A0A7Y1TQS4-F1
#
_entry.id   AF-A0A7Y1TQS4-F1
#
_cell.length_a   1.000
_cell.length_b   1.000
_cell.length_c   1.000
_cell.angle_alpha   90.00
_cell.angle_beta   90.00
_cell.angle_gamma   90.00
#
_symmetry.space_group_name_H-M   'P 1'
#
loop_
_entity.id
_entity.type
_entity.pdbx_description
1 polymer ?
#
loop_
_entity_poly.entity_id
_entity_poly.type
_entity_poly.pdbx_seq_one_letter_code
_entity_poly.pdbx_strand_id
1 'polypeptide(L)'
;MAVEIHQTPNPNALKFAVGVDVGGPHTFVAGGDDLPAPADALLELPGVASVFMTADFVTLSKMPDGSWDDIAEAARGILAAHFGA
;
A
#
# COMPACT_ATOMS: atom_id res chain seq x y z
N MET A 1 -4.66 3.98 15.70
CA MET A 1 -3.40 3.18 15.70
C MET A 1 -2.44 3.76 14.64
N ALA A 2 -1.12 3.66 14.78
CA ALA A 2 -0.17 4.26 13.82
C ALA A 2 0.31 3.24 12.78
N VAL A 3 0.37 3.64 11.50
CA VAL A 3 0.92 2.82 10.41
C VAL A 3 2.45 2.88 10.45
N GLU A 4 3.11 1.72 10.54
CA GLU A 4 4.58 1.60 10.58
C GLU A 4 5.13 1.28 9.19
N ILE A 5 6.23 1.95 8.82
CA ILE A 5 6.85 1.79 7.50
C ILE A 5 8.14 0.98 7.64
N HIS A 6 8.25 -0.10 6.89
CA HIS A 6 9.41 -0.97 6.85
C HIS A 6 9.98 -1.04 5.44
N GLN A 7 11.29 -0.79 5.34
CA GLN A 7 12.02 -1.02 4.10
C GLN A 7 12.10 -2.52 3.82
N THR A 8 11.96 -2.86 2.55
CA THR A 8 12.16 -4.24 2.08
C THR A 8 13.52 -4.32 1.36
N PRO A 9 14.10 -5.52 1.20
CA PRO A 9 15.30 -5.67 0.37
C PRO A 9 15.08 -5.28 -1.11
N ASN A 10 13.82 -5.17 -1.56
CA ASN A 10 13.50 -4.64 -2.87
C ASN A 10 13.37 -3.11 -2.79
N PRO A 11 14.24 -2.31 -3.45
CA PRO A 11 14.17 -0.85 -3.41
C PRO A 11 12.88 -0.30 -4.06
N ASN A 12 12.22 -1.09 -4.89
CA ASN A 12 10.96 -0.74 -5.52
C ASN A 12 9.74 -1.17 -4.69
N ALA A 13 9.93 -1.74 -3.49
CA ALA A 13 8.82 -2.13 -2.62
C ALA A 13 8.99 -1.60 -1.20
N LEU A 14 7.89 -1.09 -0.63
CA LEU A 14 7.84 -0.55 0.72
C LEU A 14 6.68 -1.19 1.47
N LYS A 15 6.95 -1.68 2.68
CA LYS A 15 5.97 -2.36 3.53
C LYS A 15 5.37 -1.37 4.53
N PHE A 16 4.06 -1.41 4.68
CA PHE A 16 3.28 -0.63 5.63
C PHE A 16 2.54 -1.60 6.54
N ALA A 17 2.95 -1.70 7.81
CA ALA A 17 2.26 -2.48 8.81
C ALA A 17 1.15 -1.63 9.43
N VAL A 18 -0.11 -2.09 9.31
CA VAL A 18 -1.27 -1.41 9.89
C VAL A 18 -1.69 -2.02 11.22
N GLY A 19 -1.29 -3.28 11.48
CA GLY A 19 -1.54 -3.97 12.76
C GLY A 19 -2.96 -4.50 12.92
N VAL A 20 -3.76 -4.49 11.86
CA VAL A 20 -5.12 -5.03 11.79
C VAL A 20 -5.27 -5.89 10.54
N ASP A 21 -6.23 -6.81 10.54
CA ASP A 21 -6.45 -7.70 9.40
C ASP A 21 -6.88 -6.90 8.14
N VAL A 22 -6.06 -6.96 7.10
CA VAL A 22 -6.31 -6.33 5.78
C VAL A 22 -6.79 -7.34 4.74
N GLY A 23 -6.99 -8.61 5.13
CA GLY A 23 -7.25 -9.72 4.22
C GLY A 23 -6.01 -10.16 3.41
N GLY A 24 -6.24 -11.03 2.42
CA GLY A 24 -5.21 -11.58 1.54
C GLY A 24 -4.66 -12.97 1.95
N PRO A 25 -3.54 -13.42 1.35
CA PRO A 25 -2.64 -12.68 0.46
C PRO A 25 -3.23 -12.46 -0.94
N HIS A 26 -3.26 -11.20 -1.39
CA HIS A 26 -3.68 -10.86 -2.74
C HIS A 26 -2.88 -9.66 -3.29
N THR A 27 -2.63 -9.66 -4.60
CA THR A 27 -1.95 -8.56 -5.30
C THR A 27 -2.94 -7.87 -6.22
N PHE A 28 -3.09 -6.56 -6.03
CA PHE A 28 -3.93 -5.70 -6.84
C PHE A 28 -3.05 -4.84 -7.76
N VAL A 29 -3.56 -4.62 -8.98
CA VAL A 29 -2.92 -3.80 -10.01
C VAL A 29 -3.96 -2.85 -10.60
N ALA A 30 -3.51 -1.73 -11.16
CA ALA A 30 -4.40 -0.78 -11.79
C ALA A 30 -5.20 -1.44 -12.92
N GLY A 31 -6.52 -1.20 -12.95
CA GLY A 31 -7.44 -1.78 -13.94
C GLY A 31 -7.86 -3.23 -13.67
N GLY A 32 -7.59 -3.77 -12.48
CA GLY A 32 -8.17 -5.03 -12.02
C GLY A 32 -9.66 -4.90 -11.66
N ASP A 33 -10.40 -6.00 -11.79
CA ASP A 33 -11.76 -6.12 -11.26
C ASP A 33 -11.73 -6.37 -9.74
N ASP A 34 -12.77 -5.92 -9.03
CA ASP A 34 -12.99 -6.16 -7.58
C ASP A 34 -11.87 -5.61 -6.67
N LEU A 35 -11.44 -4.36 -6.92
CA LEU A 35 -10.49 -3.67 -6.05
C LEU A 35 -11.17 -3.26 -4.73
N PRO A 36 -10.67 -3.70 -3.56
CA PRO A 36 -11.14 -3.16 -2.28
C PRO A 36 -10.77 -1.68 -2.20
N ALA A 37 -11.63 -0.87 -1.58
CA ALA A 37 -11.46 0.59 -1.47
C ALA A 37 -10.03 1.06 -1.08
N PRO A 38 -9.35 0.47 -0.07
CA PRO A 38 -7.96 0.86 0.23
C PRO A 38 -6.98 0.53 -0.89
N ALA A 39 -7.13 -0.60 -1.61
CA ALA A 39 -6.24 -0.95 -2.72
C ALA A 39 -6.45 -0.02 -3.91
N ASP A 40 -7.71 0.30 -4.23
CA ASP A 40 -8.06 1.26 -5.29
C ASP A 40 -7.42 2.63 -5.04
N ALA A 41 -7.65 3.21 -3.86
CA ALA A 41 -7.08 4.50 -3.49
C ALA A 41 -5.53 4.53 -3.50
N LEU A 42 -4.89 3.41 -3.14
CA LEU A 42 -3.43 3.29 -3.19
C LEU A 42 -2.90 3.17 -4.63
N LEU A 43 -3.65 2.53 -5.53
CA LEU A 43 -3.32 2.40 -6.94
C LEU A 43 -3.54 3.71 -7.71
N GLU A 44 -4.40 4.60 -7.23
CA GLU A 44 -4.58 5.95 -7.77
C GLU A 44 -3.37 6.87 -7.49
N LEU A 45 -2.48 6.50 -6.57
CA LEU A 45 -1.29 7.29 -6.26
C LEU A 45 -0.31 7.30 -7.46
N PRO A 46 0.16 8.48 -7.89
CA PRO A 46 1.10 8.58 -8.99
C PRO A 46 2.40 7.86 -8.64
N GLY A 47 2.80 6.94 -9.52
CA GLY A 47 4.02 6.14 -9.34
C GLY A 47 3.83 4.86 -8.52
N VAL A 48 2.60 4.47 -8.13
CA VAL A 48 2.34 3.13 -7.58
C VAL A 48 2.02 2.16 -8.72
N ALA A 49 2.72 1.02 -8.73
CA ALA A 49 2.56 -0.03 -9.75
C ALA A 49 1.62 -1.15 -9.30
N SER A 50 1.70 -1.55 -8.03
CA SER A 50 0.89 -2.64 -7.48
C SER A 50 0.76 -2.54 -5.96
N VAL A 51 -0.33 -3.07 -5.42
CA VAL A 51 -0.60 -3.13 -3.98
C VAL A 51 -0.72 -4.60 -3.58
N PHE A 52 0.10 -5.06 -2.64
CA PHE A 52 0.01 -6.40 -2.08
C PHE A 52 -0.51 -6.31 -0.66
N MET A 53 -1.63 -6.97 -0.36
CA MET A 53 -2.25 -6.96 0.96
C MET A 53 -2.20 -8.37 1.54
N THR A 54 -1.77 -8.50 2.80
CA THR A 54 -1.75 -9.79 3.50
C THR A 54 -1.79 -9.59 5.02
N ALA A 55 -2.60 -10.41 5.70
CA ALA A 55 -2.68 -10.48 7.17
C ALA A 55 -2.75 -9.08 7.81
N ASP A 56 -1.67 -8.58 8.39
CA ASP A 56 -1.59 -7.30 9.11
C ASP A 56 -0.90 -6.15 8.37
N PHE A 57 -0.50 -6.34 7.10
CA PHE A 57 0.31 -5.38 6.37
C PHE A 57 0.00 -5.26 4.88
N VAL A 58 0.39 -4.12 4.33
CA VAL A 58 0.26 -3.78 2.90
C VAL A 58 1.65 -3.43 2.36
N THR A 59 2.04 -4.05 1.26
CA THR A 59 3.27 -3.73 0.53
C THR A 59 2.91 -3.01 -0.75
N LEU A 60 3.46 -1.81 -0.95
CA LEU A 60 3.36 -1.11 -2.21
C LEU A 60 4.58 -1.41 -3.06
N SER A 61 4.37 -1.57 -4.36
CA SER A 61 5.45 -1.51 -5.34
C SER A 61 5.34 -0.21 -6.11
N LYS A 62 6.44 0.53 -6.24
CA LYS A 62 6.47 1.75 -7.05
C LYS A 62 6.94 1.48 -8.48
N MET A 63 6.54 2.36 -9.39
CA MET A 63 7.10 2.46 -10.73
C MET A 63 8.55 2.99 -10.68
N PRO A 64 9.36 2.77 -11.74
CA PRO A 64 10.77 3.22 -11.77
C PRO A 64 10.93 4.72 -11.53
N ASP A 65 10.02 5.52 -12.05
CA ASP A 65 9.92 6.98 -11.94
C ASP A 65 9.24 7.48 -10.65
N GLY A 66 8.64 6.57 -9.85
CA GLY A 66 7.96 6.93 -8.62
C GLY A 66 8.92 7.35 -7.48
N SER A 67 8.45 8.27 -6.64
CA SER A 67 9.17 8.79 -5.45
C SER A 67 8.55 8.24 -4.17
N TRP A 68 9.36 7.61 -3.31
CA TRP A 68 8.87 7.08 -2.04
C TRP A 68 8.50 8.17 -1.04
N ASP A 69 9.13 9.34 -1.09
CA ASP A 69 8.80 10.46 -0.20
C ASP A 69 7.33 10.89 -0.36
N ASP A 70 6.87 11.02 -1.61
CA ASP A 70 5.49 11.39 -1.94
C ASP A 70 4.50 10.22 -1.70
N ILE A 71 4.87 9.02 -2.16
CA ILE A 71 4.01 7.83 -2.05
C ILE A 71 3.82 7.43 -0.57
N ALA A 72 4.87 7.48 0.25
CA ALA A 72 4.81 7.02 1.62
C ALA A 72 3.92 7.91 2.50
N GLU A 73 3.98 9.23 2.33
CA GLU A 73 3.13 10.16 3.08
C GLU A 73 1.65 9.94 2.73
N ALA A 74 1.33 9.88 1.43
CA ALA A 74 -0.04 9.67 0.95
C ALA A 74 -0.59 8.29 1.33
N ALA A 75 0.19 7.23 1.11
CA ALA A 75 -0.19 5.86 1.46
C ALA A 75 -0.46 5.70 2.96
N ARG A 76 0.37 6.32 3.81
CA ARG A 76 0.17 6.32 5.26
C ARG A 76 -1.16 6.95 5.63
N GLY A 77 -1.53 8.07 4.98
CA GLY A 77 -2.81 8.73 5.18
C GLY A 77 -4.00 7.86 4.78
N ILE A 78 -3.96 7.23 3.61
CA ILE A 78 -5.00 6.32 3.12
C ILE A 78 -5.16 5.12 4.05
N LEU A 79 -4.05 4.44 4.37
CA LEU A 79 -4.07 3.27 5.26
C LEU A 79 -4.57 3.64 6.65
N ALA A 80 -4.17 4.79 7.20
CA ALA A 80 -4.67 5.26 8.49
C ALA A 80 -6.17 5.64 8.43
N ALA A 81 -6.68 6.14 7.31
CA ALA A 81 -8.10 6.46 7.17
C ALA A 81 -8.96 5.19 7.04
N HIS A 82 -8.47 4.15 6.37
CA HIS A 82 -9.20 2.90 6.16
C HIS A 82 -9.08 1.90 7.31
N PHE A 83 -7.90 1.84 7.95
CA PHE A 83 -7.55 0.83 8.95
C PHE A 83 -7.24 1.42 10.33
N GLY A 84 -7.14 2.75 10.44
CA GLY A 84 -6.97 3.42 11.72
C GLY A 84 -8.25 3.39 12.54
N ALA A 85 -8.25 2.56 13.59
CA ALA A 85 -9.13 2.72 14.74
C ALA A 85 -8.70 3.92 15.60
#